data_AF-A0A7S0WF85-F1
#
_entry.id   AF-A0A7S0WF85-F1
#
_cell.length_a   1.000
_cell.length_b   1.000
_cell.length_c   1.000
_cell.angle_alpha   90.00
_cell.angle_beta   90.00
_cell.angle_gamma   90.00
#
_symmetry.space_group_name_H-M   'P 1'
#
loop_
_entity.id
_entity.type
_entity.pdbx_description
1 polymer ?
#
loop_
_entity_poly.entity_id
_entity_poly.type
_entity_poly.pdbx_seq_one_letter_code
_entity_poly.pdbx_strand_id
1 'polypeptide(L)'
;VRKAAGSQEASDLLDSIRDVINAAVSNKQIQSSPHLAVLDRAWYHDILRPLLAQWSSIWLRAHGALRGMSEALVMAYLLQGPGKDEAAAQLNRECDDEAIKMTNLARDWLCSLLPHLLAKVD
;
A
#
# COMPACT_ATOMS: atom_id res chain seq x y z
N VAL A 1 11.84 -1.66 -24.16
CA VAL A 1 12.52 -2.51 -23.15
C VAL A 1 12.07 -2.23 -21.70
N ARG A 2 11.49 -1.08 -21.34
CA ARG A 2 11.06 -0.77 -19.94
C ARG A 2 9.82 -1.51 -19.38
N LYS A 3 9.03 -2.22 -20.20
CA LYS A 3 7.79 -2.91 -19.74
C LYS A 3 8.04 -4.25 -19.04
N ALA A 4 9.18 -4.91 -19.29
CA ALA A 4 9.42 -6.28 -18.79
C ALA A 4 9.89 -6.31 -17.32
N ALA A 5 10.77 -5.39 -16.90
CA ALA A 5 11.33 -5.37 -15.55
C ALA A 5 10.26 -5.02 -14.48
N GLY A 6 9.45 -3.99 -14.74
CA GLY A 6 8.35 -3.63 -13.83
C GLY A 6 7.23 -4.67 -13.78
N SER A 7 7.13 -5.56 -14.78
CA SER A 7 6.17 -6.67 -14.74
C SER A 7 6.64 -7.79 -13.81
N GLN A 8 7.94 -8.10 -13.78
CA GLN A 8 8.47 -9.15 -12.90
C GLN A 8 8.44 -8.70 -11.44
N GLU A 9 8.91 -7.49 -11.14
CA GLU A 9 8.87 -6.92 -9.78
C GLU A 9 7.43 -6.83 -9.24
N ALA A 10 6.48 -6.44 -10.09
CA ALA A 10 5.06 -6.43 -9.72
C ALA A 10 4.50 -7.85 -9.47
N SER A 11 4.92 -8.84 -10.27
CA SER A 11 4.52 -10.24 -10.06
C SER A 11 5.11 -10.80 -8.76
N ASP A 12 6.40 -10.58 -8.49
CA ASP A 12 7.06 -11.04 -7.27
C ASP A 12 6.44 -10.42 -6.01
N LEU A 13 6.02 -9.14 -6.10
CA LEU A 13 5.29 -8.48 -5.03
C LEU A 13 3.91 -9.09 -4.80
N LEU A 14 3.17 -9.43 -5.87
CA LEU A 14 1.88 -10.09 -5.74
C LEU A 14 2.01 -11.49 -5.12
N ASP A 15 3.05 -12.24 -5.49
CA ASP A 15 3.34 -13.53 -4.88
C ASP A 15 3.69 -13.37 -3.39
N SER A 16 4.49 -12.35 -3.04
CA SER A 16 4.77 -12.00 -1.63
C SER A 16 3.50 -11.68 -0.84
N ILE A 17 2.58 -10.89 -1.42
CA ILE A 17 1.28 -10.57 -0.80
C ILE A 17 0.45 -11.84 -0.60
N ARG A 18 0.41 -12.72 -1.60
CA ARG A 18 -0.30 -14.01 -1.51
C ARG A 18 0.26 -14.87 -0.38
N ASP A 19 1.58 -14.98 -0.30
CA ASP A 19 2.25 -15.82 0.69
C ASP A 19 2.00 -15.34 2.13
N VAL A 20 2.08 -14.03 2.38
CA VAL A 20 1.78 -13.50 3.73
C VAL A 20 0.32 -13.68 4.11
N ILE A 21 -0.62 -13.60 3.15
CA ILE A 21 -2.04 -13.85 3.41
C ILE A 21 -2.28 -15.33 3.75
N ASN A 22 -1.70 -16.25 2.98
CA ASN A 22 -1.83 -17.69 3.24
C ASN A 22 -1.24 -18.09 4.61
N ALA A 23 -0.08 -17.51 4.96
CA ALA A 23 0.52 -17.69 6.27
C ALA A 23 -0.37 -17.11 7.38
N ALA A 24 -0.92 -15.92 7.19
CA ALA A 24 -1.79 -15.25 8.16
C ALA A 24 -3.09 -16.03 8.42
N VAL A 25 -3.68 -16.66 7.39
CA VAL A 25 -4.84 -17.56 7.56
C VAL A 25 -4.46 -18.77 8.42
N SER A 26 -3.31 -19.37 8.14
CA SER A 26 -2.81 -20.53 8.91
C SER A 26 -2.51 -20.17 10.37
N ASN A 27 -2.01 -18.96 10.59
CA ASN A 27 -1.65 -18.43 11.92
C ASN A 27 -2.81 -17.75 12.65
N LYS A 28 -4.03 -17.77 12.10
CA LYS A 28 -5.23 -17.12 12.67
C LYS A 28 -5.06 -15.60 12.88
N GLN A 29 -4.24 -14.96 12.05
CA GLN A 29 -4.12 -13.50 11.96
C GLN A 29 -5.18 -12.91 11.03
N ILE A 30 -5.68 -13.72 10.09
CA ILE A 30 -6.84 -13.46 9.24
C ILE A 30 -7.81 -14.64 9.31
N GLN A 31 -9.10 -14.35 9.26
CA GLN A 31 -10.16 -15.28 8.93
C GLN A 31 -10.62 -15.07 7.48
N SER A 32 -10.75 -16.13 6.69
CA SER A 32 -11.15 -16.07 5.27
C SER A 32 -12.62 -16.43 5.02
N SER A 33 -13.31 -17.00 6.01
CA SER A 33 -14.71 -17.42 5.93
C SER A 33 -15.44 -17.03 7.22
N PRO A 34 -16.61 -16.39 7.16
CA PRO A 34 -17.48 -16.18 5.98
C PRO A 34 -17.04 -15.03 5.06
N HIS A 35 -16.15 -14.15 5.52
CA HIS A 35 -15.51 -13.09 4.75
C HIS A 35 -14.09 -12.87 5.26
N LEU A 36 -13.29 -12.08 4.53
CA LEU A 36 -11.94 -11.72 4.93
C LEU A 36 -11.99 -10.75 6.12
N ALA A 37 -11.57 -11.22 7.30
CA ALA A 37 -11.49 -10.42 8.51
C ALA A 37 -10.08 -10.48 9.11
N VAL A 38 -9.47 -9.33 9.35
CA VAL A 38 -8.21 -9.18 10.08
C VAL A 38 -8.50 -9.37 11.57
N LEU A 39 -7.87 -10.41 12.14
CA LEU A 39 -7.93 -10.73 13.56
C LEU A 39 -6.76 -10.09 14.33
N ASP A 40 -5.62 -9.90 13.65
CA ASP A 40 -4.42 -9.28 14.19
C ASP A 40 -4.13 -7.94 13.49
N ARG A 41 -4.42 -6.84 14.20
CA ARG A 41 -4.19 -5.48 13.69
C ARG A 41 -2.71 -5.16 13.54
N ALA A 42 -1.84 -5.67 14.41
CA ALA A 42 -0.40 -5.43 14.31
C ALA A 42 0.15 -6.08 13.04
N TRP A 43 -0.27 -7.31 12.74
CA TRP A 43 0.06 -7.98 11.48
C TRP A 43 -0.36 -7.17 10.25
N TYR A 44 -1.57 -6.59 10.25
CA TYR A 44 -1.99 -5.73 9.14
C TYR A 44 -1.04 -4.53 8.99
N HIS A 45 -0.75 -3.84 10.10
CA HIS A 45 0.04 -2.60 10.08
C HIS A 45 1.52 -2.82 9.73
N ASP A 46 2.10 -3.93 10.18
CA ASP A 46 3.54 -4.19 10.12
C ASP A 46 3.93 -5.08 8.93
N ILE A 47 3.01 -5.93 8.45
CA ILE A 47 3.29 -6.90 7.37
C ILE A 47 2.52 -6.56 6.09
N LEU A 48 1.18 -6.57 6.14
CA LEU A 48 0.37 -6.45 4.91
C LEU A 48 0.40 -5.03 4.34
N ARG A 49 0.20 -4.02 5.19
CA ARG A 49 0.08 -2.61 4.77
C ARG A 49 1.32 -2.11 4.02
N PRO A 50 2.58 -2.38 4.46
CA PRO A 50 3.76 -2.02 3.67
C PRO A 50 3.80 -2.65 2.27
N LEU A 51 3.40 -3.91 2.13
CA LEU A 51 3.34 -4.57 0.81
C LEU A 51 2.26 -3.94 -0.08
N LEU A 52 1.09 -3.64 0.49
CA LEU A 52 0.03 -2.94 -0.23
C LEU A 52 0.44 -1.51 -0.62
N ALA A 53 1.24 -0.81 0.19
CA ALA A 53 1.78 0.50 -0.15
C ALA A 53 2.78 0.43 -1.33
N GLN A 54 3.64 -0.59 -1.38
CA GLN A 54 4.49 -0.84 -2.54
C GLN A 54 3.65 -1.09 -3.81
N TRP A 55 2.60 -1.90 -3.69
CA TRP A 55 1.69 -2.16 -4.80
C TRP A 55 0.98 -0.88 -5.28
N SER A 56 0.48 -0.07 -4.33
CA SER A 56 -0.11 1.24 -4.63
C SER A 56 0.88 2.19 -5.30
N SER A 57 2.15 2.19 -4.89
CA SER A 57 3.22 2.98 -5.52
C SER A 57 3.40 2.61 -7.00
N ILE A 58 3.45 1.31 -7.33
CA ILE A 58 3.53 0.83 -8.72
C ILE A 58 2.33 1.34 -9.53
N TRP A 59 1.12 1.18 -8.98
CA TRP A 59 -0.10 1.63 -9.64
C TRP A 59 -0.11 3.15 -9.85
N LEU A 60 0.23 3.94 -8.83
CA LEU A 60 0.27 5.41 -8.90
C LEU A 60 1.27 5.90 -9.96
N ARG A 61 2.47 5.30 -10.01
CA ARG A 61 3.49 5.63 -11.02
C ARG A 61 3.04 5.28 -12.43
N ALA A 62 2.36 4.15 -12.60
CA ALA A 62 1.79 3.75 -13.89
C ALA A 62 0.72 4.74 -14.39
N HIS A 63 0.03 5.42 -13.47
CA HIS A 63 -0.97 6.46 -13.75
C HIS A 63 -0.39 7.89 -13.71
N GLY A 64 0.93 8.02 -13.77
CA GLY A 64 1.60 9.32 -13.93
C GLY A 64 1.82 10.12 -12.65
N ALA A 65 1.42 9.60 -11.48
CA ALA A 65 1.67 10.22 -10.18
C ALA A 65 3.10 9.91 -9.66
N LEU A 66 3.50 10.58 -8.56
CA LEU A 66 4.76 10.34 -7.84
C LEU A 66 6.03 10.55 -8.68
N ARG A 67 5.95 11.38 -9.73
CA ARG A 67 7.12 11.72 -10.55
C ARG A 67 8.14 12.47 -9.70
N GLY A 68 9.42 12.15 -9.88
CA GLY A 68 10.52 12.78 -9.13
C GLY A 68 10.69 12.30 -7.68
N MET A 69 9.68 11.65 -7.10
CA MET A 69 9.74 11.16 -5.72
C MET A 69 10.52 9.85 -5.61
N SER A 70 11.42 9.78 -4.62
CA SER A 70 12.12 8.55 -4.24
C SER A 70 11.15 7.54 -3.62
N GLU A 71 11.46 6.25 -3.71
CA GLU A 71 10.64 5.21 -3.10
C GLU A 71 10.50 5.39 -1.58
N ALA A 72 11.57 5.79 -0.89
CA ALA A 72 11.53 6.07 0.54
C ALA A 72 10.52 7.15 0.92
N LEU A 73 10.46 8.26 0.15
CA LEU A 73 9.50 9.34 0.40
C LEU A 73 8.06 8.92 0.05
N VAL A 74 7.88 8.15 -1.03
CA VAL A 74 6.57 7.58 -1.36
C VAL A 74 6.05 6.70 -0.23
N MET A 75 6.89 5.79 0.28
CA MET A 75 6.54 4.90 1.38
C MET A 75 6.27 5.68 2.67
N ALA A 76 7.09 6.68 2.99
CA ALA A 76 6.86 7.57 4.13
C ALA A 76 5.49 8.27 4.05
N TYR A 77 5.11 8.74 2.86
CA TYR A 77 3.82 9.38 2.64
C TYR A 77 2.64 8.39 2.76
N LEU A 78 2.70 7.26 2.04
CA LEU A 78 1.62 6.27 1.99
C LEU A 78 1.40 5.57 3.33
N LEU A 79 2.44 5.39 4.13
CA LEU A 79 2.37 4.72 5.43
C LEU A 79 2.24 5.68 6.62
N GLN A 80 2.25 6.99 6.38
CA GLN A 80 2.35 8.03 7.43
C GLN A 80 3.56 7.85 8.35
N GLY A 81 4.69 7.44 7.79
CA GLY A 81 5.95 7.23 8.50
C GLY A 81 6.80 8.49 8.68
N PRO A 82 8.01 8.34 9.25
CA PRO A 82 8.99 9.42 9.32
C PRO A 82 9.29 9.98 7.93
N GLY A 83 9.31 11.31 7.78
CA GLY A 83 9.52 11.98 6.48
C GLY A 83 8.23 12.25 5.68
N LYS A 84 7.03 11.93 6.22
CA LYS A 84 5.76 12.21 5.55
C LYS A 84 5.55 13.68 5.17
N ASP A 85 6.02 14.61 6.00
CA ASP A 85 5.83 16.05 5.77
C ASP A 85 6.75 16.55 4.63
N GLU A 86 7.97 16.01 4.56
CA GLU A 86 8.88 16.24 3.43
C GLU A 86 8.32 15.66 2.14
N ALA A 87 7.81 14.43 2.19
CA ALA A 87 7.18 13.79 1.05
C ALA A 87 5.92 14.56 0.58
N ALA A 88 5.12 15.07 1.52
CA ALA A 88 3.96 15.92 1.22
C ALA A 88 4.39 17.23 0.53
N ALA A 89 5.45 17.87 1.03
CA ALA A 89 5.98 19.08 0.44
C ALA A 89 6.52 18.84 -0.97
N GLN A 90 7.21 17.71 -1.22
CA GLN A 90 7.66 17.36 -2.57
C GLN A 90 6.50 17.03 -3.50
N LEU A 91 5.52 16.24 -3.03
CA LEU A 91 4.33 15.89 -3.80
C LEU A 91 3.59 17.16 -4.27
N ASN A 92 3.39 18.13 -3.38
CA ASN A 92 2.75 19.41 -3.71
C ASN A 92 3.57 20.29 -4.68
N ARG A 93 4.89 20.11 -4.76
CA ARG A 93 5.75 20.86 -5.68
C ARG A 93 5.84 20.23 -7.07
N GLU A 94 5.81 18.90 -7.14
CA GLU A 94 6.19 18.15 -8.34
C GLU A 94 5.02 17.48 -9.06
N CYS A 95 3.86 17.31 -8.40
CA CYS A 95 2.70 16.64 -8.95
C CYS A 95 1.52 17.60 -9.14
N ASP A 96 0.65 17.28 -10.09
CA ASP A 96 -0.60 18.00 -10.31
C ASP A 96 -1.68 17.63 -9.28
N ASP A 97 -2.75 18.42 -9.25
CA ASP A 97 -3.87 18.23 -8.33
C ASP A 97 -4.49 16.82 -8.39
N GLU A 98 -4.53 16.22 -9.59
CA GLU A 98 -5.09 14.88 -9.79
C GLU A 98 -4.20 13.81 -9.15
N ALA A 99 -2.89 13.86 -9.40
CA ALA A 99 -1.91 12.97 -8.77
C ALA A 99 -1.87 13.13 -7.25
N ILE A 100 -1.99 14.36 -6.73
CA ILE A 100 -2.09 14.61 -5.29
C ILE A 100 -3.33 13.93 -4.71
N LYS A 101 -4.51 14.09 -5.35
CA LYS A 101 -5.76 13.46 -4.91
C LYS A 101 -5.70 11.94 -4.95
N MET A 102 -5.16 11.35 -6.02
CA MET A 102 -4.99 9.89 -6.11
C MET A 102 -4.05 9.36 -5.02
N THR A 103 -2.95 10.07 -4.75
CA THR A 103 -1.99 9.65 -3.72
C THR A 103 -2.58 9.78 -2.32
N ASN A 104 -3.33 10.85 -2.04
CA ASN A 104 -4.11 11.00 -0.81
C ASN A 104 -5.10 9.85 -0.62
N LEU A 105 -5.87 9.53 -1.67
CA LEU A 105 -6.84 8.45 -1.63
C LEU A 105 -6.17 7.10 -1.36
N ALA A 106 -5.03 6.80 -2.00
CA ALA A 106 -4.28 5.58 -1.76
C ALA A 106 -3.82 5.46 -0.29
N ARG A 107 -3.27 6.54 0.28
CA ARG A 107 -2.91 6.59 1.72
C ARG A 107 -4.13 6.33 2.60
N ASP A 108 -5.25 6.99 2.33
CA ASP A 108 -6.45 6.87 3.16
C ASP A 108 -7.05 5.46 3.08
N TRP A 109 -6.98 4.81 1.90
CA TRP A 109 -7.30 3.40 1.75
C TRP A 109 -6.45 2.50 2.64
N LEU A 110 -5.13 2.68 2.61
CA LEU A 110 -4.18 1.83 3.34
C LEU A 110 -4.22 2.03 4.86
N CYS A 111 -4.33 3.29 5.30
CA CYS A 111 -4.25 3.65 6.72
C CYS A 111 -5.61 3.56 7.42
N SER A 112 -6.70 3.82 6.72
CA SER A 112 -8.02 4.02 7.32
C SER A 112 -9.07 3.10 6.72
N LEU A 113 -9.37 3.14 5.43
CA LEU A 113 -10.55 2.44 4.91
C LEU A 113 -10.42 0.91 4.98
N LEU A 114 -9.34 0.36 4.43
CA LEU A 114 -9.13 -1.07 4.33
C LEU A 114 -9.09 -1.80 5.69
N PRO A 115 -8.36 -1.35 6.73
CA PRO A 115 -8.36 -2.05 8.02
C PRO A 115 -9.74 -2.03 8.70
N HIS A 116 -10.59 -1.04 8.42
CA HIS A 116 -11.96 -1.02 8.93
C HIS A 116 -12.89 -1.93 8.12
N LEU A 117 -12.74 -1.97 6.78
CA LEU A 117 -13.50 -2.91 5.92
C LEU A 117 -13.17 -4.37 6.22
N LEU A 118 -11.93 -4.64 6.63
CA LEU A 118 -11.47 -5.95 7.04
C LEU A 118 -11.67 -6.21 8.54
N ALA A 119 -12.30 -5.32 9.29
CA ALA A 119 -12.59 -5.59 10.69
C ALA A 119 -13.65 -6.69 10.80
N LYS A 120 -13.57 -7.50 11.86
CA LYS A 120 -14.62 -8.46 12.19
C LYS A 120 -15.95 -7.74 12.37
N VAL A 121 -16.99 -8.21 11.70
CA VAL A 121 -18.37 -7.79 11.94
C VAL A 121 -18.86 -8.50 13.20
N ASP A 122 -19.25 -7.73 14.23
CA ASP A 122 -19.85 -8.24 15.46
C ASP A 122 -21.32 -8.65 15.28
#